data_AF-A0A1B1QGA3-F1
#
_entry.id   AF-A0A1B1QGA3-F1
#
_cell.length_a   1.000
_cell.length_b   1.000
_cell.length_c   1.000
_cell.angle_alpha   90.00
_cell.angle_beta   90.00
_cell.angle_gamma   90.00
#
_symmetry.space_group_name_H-M   'P 1'
#
loop_
_entity.id
_entity.type
_entity.pdbx_description
1 polymer ?
#
loop_
_entity_poly.entity_id
_entity_poly.type
_entity_poly.pdbx_seq_one_letter_code
_entity_poly.pdbx_strand_id
1 'polypeptide(L)'
;LVKLAKEEKLQYPIQTFSIGSEDSPDIMAARKVAAHIGSEHHEVNFTAEEGIQAVEEVIFHLETYDITTIRASVGMYLVSKHIREKTDSVVIFSGEGSDELTQGYIYFHKAPNPKAAAEDSVRLMKELYLFDVLRADRTTAAHGLELRVPFLDHRFT
;
A
#
# COMPACT_ATOMS: atom_id res chain seq x y z
N LEU A 1 -14.80 -1.90 6.73
CA LEU A 1 -14.87 -3.20 6.03
C LEU A 1 -15.26 -4.37 6.93
N VAL A 2 -14.49 -4.72 7.98
CA VAL A 2 -14.78 -5.93 8.80
C VAL A 2 -16.17 -5.92 9.45
N LYS A 3 -16.64 -4.76 9.94
CA LYS A 3 -18.01 -4.60 10.44
C LYS A 3 -19.06 -4.92 9.37
N LEU A 4 -18.93 -4.30 8.19
CA LEU A 4 -19.83 -4.54 7.05
C LEU A 4 -19.76 -6.01 6.58
N ALA A 5 -18.57 -6.61 6.53
CA ALA A 5 -18.39 -8.02 6.20
C ALA A 5 -19.17 -8.95 7.14
N LYS A 6 -19.20 -8.63 8.44
CA LYS A 6 -20.02 -9.34 9.43
C LYS A 6 -21.52 -9.11 9.23
N GLU A 7 -21.93 -7.87 8.95
CA GLU A 7 -23.33 -7.51 8.66
C GLU A 7 -23.85 -8.24 7.41
N GLU A 8 -23.03 -8.32 6.36
CA GLU A 8 -23.29 -9.04 5.10
C GLU A 8 -23.07 -10.56 5.20
N LYS A 9 -22.69 -11.07 6.39
CA LYS A 9 -22.48 -12.50 6.68
C LYS A 9 -21.52 -13.20 5.70
N LEU A 10 -20.43 -12.51 5.33
CA LEU A 10 -19.36 -13.14 4.54
C LEU A 10 -18.83 -14.37 5.29
N GLN A 11 -18.65 -15.46 4.55
CA GLN A 11 -18.28 -16.77 5.11
C GLN A 11 -16.77 -16.93 5.37
N TYR A 12 -15.98 -15.93 4.98
CA TYR A 12 -14.53 -15.91 5.15
C TYR A 12 -14.11 -14.73 6.03
N PRO A 13 -13.06 -14.88 6.87
CA PRO A 13 -12.51 -13.77 7.62
C PRO A 13 -11.86 -12.74 6.70
N ILE A 14 -11.82 -11.48 7.12
CA ILE A 14 -11.03 -10.47 6.44
C ILE A 14 -9.57 -10.66 6.84
N GLN A 15 -8.75 -11.07 5.89
CA GLN A 15 -7.30 -11.17 6.04
C GLN A 15 -6.67 -9.78 5.87
N THR A 16 -5.65 -9.49 6.68
CA THR A 16 -4.92 -8.22 6.68
C THR A 16 -3.43 -8.48 6.75
N PHE A 17 -2.64 -7.70 6.00
CA PHE A 17 -1.23 -7.95 5.80
C PHE A 17 -0.42 -6.72 6.17
N SER A 18 0.69 -6.92 6.86
CA SER A 18 1.72 -5.90 7.08
C SER A 18 3.09 -6.50 6.82
N ILE A 19 4.04 -5.67 6.38
CA ILE A 19 5.42 -6.11 6.15
C ILE A 19 6.41 -5.15 6.79
N GLY A 20 7.47 -5.69 7.40
CA GLY A 20 8.52 -4.91 8.03
C GLY A 20 9.47 -5.76 8.85
N SER A 21 10.40 -5.13 9.56
CA SER A 21 11.20 -5.81 10.58
C SER A 21 10.37 -6.11 11.82
N GLU A 22 10.74 -7.17 12.54
CA GLU A 22 10.19 -7.47 13.87
C GLU A 22 10.31 -6.24 14.78
N ASP A 23 9.24 -5.95 15.53
CA ASP A 23 9.11 -4.79 16.43
C ASP A 23 9.25 -3.40 15.79
N SER A 24 9.11 -3.28 14.46
CA SER A 24 9.01 -1.97 13.83
C SER A 24 7.75 -1.21 14.29
N PRO A 25 7.80 0.13 14.34
CA PRO A 25 6.63 0.93 14.73
C PRO A 25 5.42 0.68 13.82
N ASP A 26 5.64 0.38 12.54
CA ASP A 26 4.58 0.07 11.58
C ASP A 26 3.91 -1.28 11.88
N ILE A 27 4.69 -2.32 12.17
CA ILE A 27 4.15 -3.63 12.57
C ILE A 27 3.38 -3.52 13.88
N MET A 28 3.90 -2.79 14.87
CA MET A 28 3.20 -2.57 16.13
C MET A 28 1.88 -1.80 15.94
N ALA A 29 1.84 -0.82 15.02
CA ALA A 29 0.63 -0.09 14.68
C ALA A 29 -0.38 -0.98 13.93
N ALA A 30 0.07 -1.75 12.94
CA ALA A 30 -0.75 -2.69 12.19
C ALA A 30 -1.41 -3.72 13.12
N ARG A 31 -0.64 -4.30 14.05
CA ARG A 31 -1.14 -5.24 15.07
C ARG A 31 -2.23 -4.64 15.94
N LYS A 32 -2.07 -3.39 16.38
CA LYS A 32 -3.09 -2.67 17.16
C LYS A 32 -4.39 -2.50 16.37
N VAL A 33 -4.29 -2.11 15.10
CA VAL A 33 -5.46 -1.94 14.22
C VAL A 33 -6.13 -3.27 13.94
N ALA A 34 -5.36 -4.32 13.64
CA ALA A 34 -5.87 -5.66 13.41
C ALA A 34 -6.63 -6.20 14.63
N ALA A 35 -6.07 -6.06 15.83
CA ALA A 35 -6.73 -6.45 17.08
C ALA A 35 -8.02 -5.64 17.32
N HIS A 36 -8.01 -4.34 16.98
CA HIS A 36 -9.19 -3.49 17.12
C HIS A 36 -10.33 -3.88 16.18
N ILE A 37 -10.03 -4.18 14.90
CA ILE A 37 -11.06 -4.53 13.90
C ILE A 37 -11.42 -6.02 13.92
N GLY A 38 -10.59 -6.86 14.54
CA GLY A 38 -10.75 -8.31 14.62
C GLY A 38 -10.55 -8.99 13.27
N SER A 39 -9.52 -8.61 12.51
CA SER A 39 -9.11 -9.28 11.28
C SER A 39 -8.23 -10.51 11.55
N GLU A 40 -8.14 -11.40 10.56
CA GLU A 40 -7.07 -12.40 10.52
C GLU A 40 -5.80 -11.68 10.02
N HIS A 41 -4.79 -11.55 10.89
CA HIS A 41 -3.64 -10.69 10.62
C HIS A 41 -2.38 -11.50 10.35
N HIS A 42 -1.70 -11.16 9.25
CA HIS A 42 -0.46 -11.75 8.82
C HIS A 42 0.64 -10.68 8.88
N GLU A 43 1.59 -10.88 9.78
CA GLU A 43 2.80 -10.07 9.89
C GLU A 43 3.90 -10.75 9.08
N VAL A 44 4.27 -10.16 7.96
CA VAL A 44 5.31 -10.64 7.06
C VAL A 44 6.62 -9.96 7.46
N ASN A 45 7.65 -10.76 7.72
CA ASN A 45 8.99 -10.25 7.97
C ASN A 45 9.86 -10.51 6.74
N PHE A 46 10.83 -9.63 6.50
CA PHE A 46 11.89 -9.86 5.55
C PHE A 46 13.22 -9.30 6.10
N THR A 47 14.31 -9.92 5.69
CA THR A 47 15.67 -9.52 6.04
C THR A 47 16.19 -8.47 5.05
N ALA A 48 17.20 -7.71 5.46
CA ALA A 48 17.86 -6.77 4.55
C ALA A 48 18.43 -7.47 3.30
N GLU A 49 18.93 -8.70 3.45
CA GLU A 49 19.46 -9.51 2.36
C GLU A 49 18.36 -9.89 1.35
N GLU A 50 17.20 -10.38 1.83
CA GLU A 50 16.05 -10.65 0.96
C GLU A 50 15.57 -9.38 0.24
N GLY A 51 15.60 -8.25 0.94
CA GLY A 51 15.27 -6.95 0.34
C GLY A 51 16.23 -6.56 -0.78
N ILE A 52 17.55 -6.73 -0.58
CA ILE A 52 18.59 -6.43 -1.57
C ILE A 52 18.46 -7.37 -2.78
N GLN A 53 18.24 -8.67 -2.54
CA GLN A 53 18.09 -9.66 -3.60
C GLN A 53 16.85 -9.43 -4.46
N ALA A 54 15.79 -8.85 -3.90
CA ALA A 54 14.56 -8.53 -4.64
C ALA A 54 14.69 -7.29 -5.56
N VAL A 55 15.72 -6.45 -5.40
CA VAL A 55 15.79 -5.14 -6.09
C VAL A 55 15.76 -5.27 -7.61
N GLU A 56 16.49 -6.24 -8.18
CA GLU A 56 16.56 -6.43 -9.64
C GLU A 56 15.17 -6.79 -10.22
N GLU A 57 14.50 -7.77 -9.62
CA GLU A 57 13.14 -8.19 -10.00
C GLU A 57 12.12 -7.06 -9.81
N VAL A 58 12.25 -6.30 -8.71
CA VAL A 58 11.38 -5.14 -8.43
C VAL A 58 11.55 -4.08 -9.53
N ILE A 59 12.77 -3.74 -9.93
CA ILE A 59 13.01 -2.79 -11.02
C ILE A 59 12.45 -3.33 -12.34
N PHE A 60 12.63 -4.62 -12.62
CA PHE A 60 12.08 -5.26 -13.81
C PHE A 60 10.55 -5.10 -13.88
N HIS A 61 9.84 -5.36 -12.78
CA HIS A 61 8.39 -5.25 -12.74
C HIS A 61 7.88 -3.79 -12.74
N LEU A 62 8.59 -2.87 -12.10
CA LEU A 62 8.20 -1.46 -12.05
C LEU A 62 8.46 -0.71 -13.35
N GLU A 63 9.47 -1.13 -14.12
CA GLU A 63 9.92 -0.45 -15.34
C GLU A 63 10.33 1.02 -15.10
N THR A 64 10.83 1.33 -13.89
CA THR A 64 11.31 2.68 -13.51
C THR A 64 12.59 2.61 -12.69
N TYR A 65 13.30 3.74 -12.63
CA TYR A 65 14.53 3.92 -11.87
C TYR A 65 14.39 4.92 -10.71
N ASP A 66 13.17 5.41 -10.46
CA ASP A 66 12.93 6.36 -9.37
C ASP A 66 13.27 5.75 -7.99
N ILE A 67 14.07 6.47 -7.22
CA ILE A 67 14.64 5.99 -5.95
C ILE A 67 13.55 5.75 -4.92
N THR A 68 12.59 6.67 -4.81
CA THR A 68 11.52 6.59 -3.82
C THR A 68 10.61 5.40 -4.13
N THR A 69 10.24 5.27 -5.41
CA THR A 69 9.41 4.18 -5.91
C THR A 69 10.05 2.83 -5.67
N ILE A 70 11.34 2.64 -6.03
CA ILE A 70 12.04 1.36 -5.84
C ILE A 70 12.11 0.99 -4.35
N ARG A 71 12.50 1.92 -3.47
CA ARG A 71 12.63 1.66 -2.04
C ARG A 71 11.33 1.19 -1.40
N ALA A 72 10.21 1.86 -1.70
CA ALA A 72 8.91 1.49 -1.17
C ALA A 72 8.37 0.18 -1.79
N SER A 73 8.74 -0.11 -3.04
CA SER A 73 8.23 -1.27 -3.78
C SER A 73 8.80 -2.61 -3.31
N VAL A 74 10.01 -2.65 -2.75
CA VAL A 74 10.60 -3.91 -2.26
C VAL A 74 9.69 -4.59 -1.23
N GLY A 75 9.23 -3.85 -0.22
CA GLY A 75 8.30 -4.40 0.77
C GLY A 75 6.97 -4.81 0.13
N MET A 76 6.40 -3.98 -0.74
CA MET A 76 5.12 -4.26 -1.37
C MET A 76 5.16 -5.49 -2.31
N TYR A 77 6.29 -5.70 -2.99
CA TYR A 77 6.54 -6.89 -3.80
C TYR A 77 6.62 -8.15 -2.92
N LEU A 78 7.42 -8.12 -1.85
CA LEU A 78 7.61 -9.25 -0.96
C LEU A 78 6.32 -9.65 -0.22
N VAL A 79 5.51 -8.67 0.24
CA VAL A 79 4.21 -8.98 0.86
C VAL A 79 3.23 -9.53 -0.16
N SER A 80 3.23 -9.03 -1.40
CA SER A 80 2.39 -9.56 -2.49
C SER A 80 2.76 -11.00 -2.83
N LYS A 81 4.05 -11.31 -2.87
CA LYS A 81 4.55 -12.70 -3.01
C LYS A 81 4.03 -13.59 -1.88
N HIS A 82 4.14 -13.13 -0.63
CA HIS A 82 3.66 -13.86 0.53
C HIS A 82 2.15 -14.14 0.46
N ILE A 83 1.33 -13.11 0.15
CA ILE A 83 -0.12 -13.24 0.01
C ILE A 83 -0.46 -14.33 -1.00
N ARG A 84 0.17 -14.29 -2.18
CA ARG A 84 -0.04 -15.27 -3.25
C ARG A 84 0.36 -16.69 -2.87
N GLU A 85 1.46 -16.86 -2.14
CA GLU A 85 1.98 -18.18 -1.77
C GLU A 85 1.28 -18.81 -0.56
N LYS A 86 0.71 -18.00 0.33
CA LYS A 86 0.25 -18.45 1.66
C LYS A 86 -1.26 -18.34 1.86
N THR A 87 -1.96 -17.61 1.00
CA THR A 87 -3.39 -17.34 1.17
C THR A 87 -4.17 -17.49 -0.15
N ASP A 88 -5.50 -17.40 -0.04
CA ASP A 88 -6.45 -17.34 -1.15
C ASP A 88 -6.93 -15.90 -1.45
N SER A 89 -6.38 -14.89 -0.77
CA SER A 89 -6.71 -13.48 -1.00
C SER A 89 -6.17 -13.01 -2.35
N VAL A 90 -7.06 -12.70 -3.30
CA VAL A 90 -6.69 -12.21 -4.65
C VAL A 90 -6.90 -10.71 -4.80
N VAL A 91 -7.98 -10.16 -4.24
CA VAL A 91 -8.32 -8.74 -4.32
C VAL A 91 -7.80 -8.03 -3.06
N ILE A 92 -6.86 -7.12 -3.23
CA ILE A 92 -6.16 -6.42 -2.16
C ILE A 92 -6.55 -4.95 -2.14
N PHE A 93 -6.93 -4.44 -0.97
CA PHE A 93 -7.24 -3.02 -0.79
C PHE A 93 -6.02 -2.30 -0.21
N SER A 94 -5.67 -1.14 -0.77
CA SER A 94 -4.59 -0.28 -0.26
C SER A 94 -5.06 1.16 -0.05
N GLY A 95 -4.33 1.90 0.77
CA GLY A 95 -4.59 3.30 1.12
C GLY A 95 -3.98 4.34 0.17
N GLU A 96 -3.40 3.92 -0.95
CA GLU A 96 -2.76 4.82 -1.92
C GLU A 96 -3.73 5.91 -2.41
N GLY A 97 -3.20 7.11 -2.64
CA GLY A 97 -3.97 8.28 -3.04
C GLY A 97 -4.49 9.14 -1.89
N SER A 98 -4.44 8.65 -0.65
CA SER A 98 -4.90 9.44 0.50
C SER A 98 -4.06 10.70 0.71
N ASP A 99 -2.74 10.60 0.72
CA ASP A 99 -1.87 11.75 1.02
C ASP A 99 -1.92 12.81 -0.08
N GLU A 100 -2.00 12.41 -1.35
CA GLU A 100 -2.15 13.30 -2.49
C GLU A 100 -3.47 14.05 -2.45
N LEU A 101 -4.56 13.35 -2.12
CA LEU A 101 -5.89 13.93 -2.04
C LEU A 101 -6.04 14.85 -0.81
N THR A 102 -5.55 14.43 0.35
CA THR A 102 -5.79 15.12 1.62
C THR A 102 -4.64 16.02 2.05
N GLN A 103 -3.63 16.24 1.20
CA GLN A 103 -2.45 17.04 1.51
C GLN A 103 -1.69 16.51 2.74
N GLY A 104 -1.56 15.18 2.83
CA GLY A 104 -1.09 14.47 4.02
C GLY A 104 0.43 14.39 4.19
N TYR A 105 1.20 14.62 3.12
CA TYR A 105 2.66 14.67 3.20
C TYR A 105 3.14 15.81 4.12
N ILE A 106 4.17 15.53 4.93
CA ILE A 106 4.74 16.48 5.92
C ILE A 106 5.07 17.86 5.32
N TYR A 107 5.47 17.92 4.05
CA TYR A 107 5.84 19.17 3.40
C TYR A 107 4.65 20.12 3.15
N PHE A 108 3.41 19.63 3.14
CA PHE A 108 2.21 20.47 3.02
C PHE A 108 2.05 21.46 4.18
N HIS A 109 2.62 21.16 5.36
CA HIS A 109 2.69 22.12 6.47
C HIS A 109 3.50 23.39 6.14
N LYS A 110 4.32 23.34 5.09
CA LYS A 110 5.13 24.47 4.62
C LYS A 110 4.57 25.11 3.35
N ALA A 111 3.36 24.75 2.92
CA ALA A 111 2.73 25.36 1.76
C ALA A 111 2.57 26.88 1.99
N PRO A 112 2.93 27.72 1.01
CA PRO A 112 2.95 29.17 1.21
C PRO A 112 1.54 29.78 1.37
N ASN A 113 0.53 29.13 0.80
CA ASN A 113 -0.88 29.48 0.94
C ASN A 113 -1.77 28.30 0.49
N PRO A 114 -3.08 28.31 0.80
CA PRO A 114 -4.00 27.23 0.44
C PRO A 114 -4.11 26.95 -1.07
N LYS A 115 -3.96 27.99 -1.92
CA LYS A 115 -4.03 27.82 -3.37
C LYS A 115 -2.84 27.01 -3.89
N ALA A 116 -1.62 27.33 -3.43
CA ALA A 116 -0.43 26.57 -3.79
C ALA A 116 -0.51 25.11 -3.30
N ALA A 117 -1.07 24.87 -2.11
CA ALA A 117 -1.29 23.51 -1.60
C ALA A 117 -2.29 22.72 -2.48
N ALA A 118 -3.39 23.36 -2.88
CA ALA A 118 -4.37 22.73 -3.77
C ALA A 118 -3.81 22.44 -5.17
N GLU A 119 -3.05 23.38 -5.74
CA GLU A 119 -2.37 23.19 -7.04
C GLU A 119 -1.36 22.03 -6.98
N ASP A 120 -0.62 21.90 -5.87
CA ASP A 120 0.33 20.82 -5.67
C ASP A 120 -0.36 19.46 -5.46
N SER A 121 -1.44 19.40 -4.67
CA SER A 121 -2.29 18.20 -4.55
C SER A 121 -2.83 17.75 -5.91
N VAL A 122 -3.35 18.67 -6.74
CA VAL A 122 -3.82 18.34 -8.10
C VAL A 122 -2.66 17.85 -8.99
N ARG A 123 -1.47 18.42 -8.85
CA ARG A 123 -0.27 17.95 -9.57
C ARG A 123 0.09 16.51 -9.15
N LEU A 124 0.16 16.23 -7.85
CA LEU A 124 0.43 14.88 -7.34
C LEU A 124 -0.60 13.86 -7.85
N MET A 125 -1.89 14.19 -7.77
CA MET A 125 -2.97 13.34 -8.27
C MET A 125 -2.82 13.01 -9.77
N LYS A 126 -2.31 13.95 -10.58
CA LYS A 126 -2.03 13.73 -12.02
C LYS A 126 -0.80 12.87 -12.26
N GLU A 127 0.16 12.87 -11.33
CA GLU A 127 1.43 12.15 -11.45
C GLU A 127 1.41 10.78 -10.74
N LEU A 128 0.34 10.43 -10.02
CA LEU A 128 0.18 9.15 -9.32
C LEU A 128 0.56 7.93 -10.18
N TYR A 129 0.22 7.93 -11.47
CA TYR A 129 0.49 6.84 -12.40
C TYR A 129 1.99 6.63 -12.72
N LEU A 130 2.85 7.56 -12.33
CA LEU A 130 4.31 7.46 -12.46
C LEU A 130 4.98 6.98 -11.16
N PHE A 131 4.30 7.13 -10.02
CA PHE A 131 4.86 6.92 -8.67
C PHE A 131 4.04 5.87 -7.90
N ASP A 132 3.22 6.30 -6.93
CA ASP A 132 2.55 5.42 -5.97
C ASP A 132 1.60 4.40 -6.62
N VAL A 133 0.82 4.81 -7.63
CA VAL A 133 -0.07 3.88 -8.34
C VAL A 133 0.72 2.94 -9.25
N LEU A 134 1.86 3.39 -9.82
CA LEU A 134 2.75 2.50 -10.57
C LEU A 134 3.33 1.41 -9.66
N ARG A 135 3.88 1.80 -8.49
CA ARG A 135 4.37 0.87 -7.47
C ARG A 135 3.28 -0.12 -7.08
N ALA A 136 2.13 0.39 -6.69
CA ALA A 136 1.09 -0.41 -6.08
C ALA A 136 0.51 -1.43 -7.07
N ASP A 137 0.25 -1.00 -8.30
CA ASP A 137 -0.21 -1.88 -9.37
C ASP A 137 0.84 -2.94 -9.74
N ARG A 138 2.06 -2.51 -10.12
CA ARG A 138 3.06 -3.44 -10.66
C ARG A 138 3.53 -4.48 -9.65
N THR A 139 3.72 -4.10 -8.38
CA THR A 139 4.19 -5.03 -7.35
C THR A 139 3.13 -6.06 -6.93
N THR A 140 1.84 -5.70 -6.98
CA THR A 140 0.75 -6.65 -6.74
C THR A 140 0.48 -7.53 -7.96
N ALA A 141 0.46 -6.94 -9.16
CA ALA A 141 0.28 -7.64 -10.42
C ALA A 141 1.41 -8.65 -10.71
N ALA A 142 2.64 -8.37 -10.27
CA ALA A 142 3.78 -9.31 -10.35
C ALA A 142 3.48 -10.68 -9.71
N HIS A 143 2.57 -10.73 -8.74
CA HIS A 143 2.16 -11.95 -8.06
C HIS A 143 0.69 -12.35 -8.35
N GLY A 144 0.08 -11.75 -9.38
CA GLY A 144 -1.28 -12.07 -9.81
C GLY A 144 -2.36 -11.65 -8.82
N LEU A 145 -2.13 -10.57 -8.08
CA LEU A 145 -3.10 -9.95 -7.19
C LEU A 145 -3.75 -8.74 -7.88
N GLU A 146 -5.03 -8.49 -7.58
CA GLU A 146 -5.78 -7.32 -8.07
C GLU A 146 -5.80 -6.23 -6.99
N LEU A 147 -5.27 -5.05 -7.30
CA LEU A 147 -5.29 -3.90 -6.39
C LEU A 147 -6.61 -3.11 -6.49
N ARG A 148 -7.13 -2.65 -5.35
CA ARG A 148 -8.20 -1.64 -5.25
C ARG A 148 -7.81 -0.51 -4.31
N VAL A 149 -8.01 0.73 -4.75
CA VAL A 149 -7.56 1.95 -4.06
C VAL A 149 -8.75 2.90 -3.84
N PRO A 150 -9.54 2.72 -2.77
CA PRO A 150 -10.81 3.42 -2.59
C PRO A 150 -10.67 4.94 -2.40
N PHE A 151 -9.49 5.45 -2.02
CA PHE A 151 -9.23 6.89 -1.97
C PHE A 151 -9.21 7.55 -3.36
N LEU A 152 -9.11 6.77 -4.44
CA LEU A 152 -9.12 7.25 -5.82
C LEU A 152 -10.45 6.97 -6.55
N ASP A 153 -11.51 6.68 -5.80
CA ASP A 153 -12.85 6.54 -6.38
C ASP A 153 -13.36 7.86 -6.96
N HIS A 154 -13.90 7.83 -8.19
CA HIS A 154 -14.34 9.02 -8.93
C HIS A 154 -15.47 9.84 -8.25
N ARG A 155 -16.23 9.27 -7.32
CA ARG A 155 -17.26 10.02 -6.57
C ARG A 155 -16.70 10.60 -5.29
N PHE A 156 -15.63 10.01 -4.78
CA PHE A 156 -14.93 10.48 -3.61
C PHE A 156 -13.94 11.61 -3.95
N THR A 157 -13.26 11.51 -5.10
CA THR A 157 -12.28 12.48 -5.62
C THR A 157 -12.83 13.30 -6.77
#